data_AF-A0A094ART1-F1
#
_entry.id   AF-A0A094ART1-F1
#
_cell.length_a   1.000
_cell.length_b   1.000
_cell.length_c   1.000
_cell.angle_alpha   90.00
_cell.angle_beta   90.00
_cell.angle_gamma   90.00
#
_symmetry.space_group_name_H-M   'P 1'
#
loop_
_entity.id
_entity.type
_entity.pdbx_description
1 polymer ?
#
loop_
_entity_poly.entity_id
_entity_poly.type
_entity_poly.pdbx_seq_one_letter_code
_entity_poly.pdbx_strand_id
1 'polypeptide(L)'
;MFPKSLRRKWSSKPTAPIIITPQLYLALYARLKYPDTYHYALHVSALEGPPSSEIRTKKYHCKNIITVTEGTVSMPWVYEAVRIDPDSDPRIVIRVLLGDVGHIDPVDTLLEAVPVGPGSKEDFNCISWVKDALLRLDQAGFVSRGDISDWESVENTALAYVNEKKKQGRFESGWNVFLGLIAIASIPCIIILHFQVGTFDLIESVSQEAPHLLLGGPAVLRTVYSHIGPIDAQLTSLMPFFWPVITGAMPELSLFGIYMGGQLLSCLALVVIEGERKGNAWGIIGFPTIWATLWVYIPFGFVQPVHNLVHVLFSRLGRASRQVDVNAISANAKRILLLPISLTLGYIIPSFVICLPSPEVLSHHSRQGFLAAWQFFAIWTALWQYILTGLVSENKINRLLGIGETPQRKAATALRYTYNCVLVVTGLTHWVILVVVICYAFVQSYSPASVNQLHPLLVFQPISPFSNERLEAFELGVLSLLQYDTYFAAVSSLIWVLYLYSCAKPDTTFVTLVGKAAFFTVLFGPCGAALAVMKERDETVFSDAAASDTPKKQN
;
A
#
# COMPACT_ATOMS: atom_id res chain seq x y z
N MET A 1 -11.54 -5.46 -39.68
CA MET A 1 -12.71 -6.26 -40.09
C MET A 1 -12.61 -7.60 -39.38
N PHE A 2 -13.34 -7.76 -38.28
CA PHE A 2 -13.22 -8.92 -37.36
C PHE A 2 -14.03 -10.11 -37.89
N PRO A 3 -13.51 -11.36 -37.87
CA PRO A 3 -14.33 -12.53 -38.14
C PRO A 3 -15.37 -12.68 -37.01
N LYS A 4 -16.64 -12.51 -37.37
CA LYS A 4 -17.81 -12.54 -36.48
C LYS A 4 -18.17 -13.95 -35.95
N SER A 5 -17.43 -15.00 -36.33
CA SER A 5 -17.79 -16.39 -36.05
C SER A 5 -17.68 -16.79 -34.57
N LEU A 6 -16.82 -16.14 -33.78
CA LEU A 6 -16.63 -16.48 -32.35
C LEU A 6 -17.57 -15.74 -31.38
N ARG A 7 -18.32 -14.72 -31.83
CA ARG A 7 -19.18 -13.90 -30.94
C ARG A 7 -20.64 -14.38 -30.80
N ARG A 8 -21.13 -15.30 -31.64
CA ARG A 8 -22.55 -15.72 -31.63
C ARG A 8 -22.71 -17.18 -31.19
N LYS A 9 -22.69 -17.41 -29.88
CA LYS A 9 -23.46 -18.48 -29.19
C LYS A 9 -23.42 -18.35 -27.66
N TRP A 10 -23.45 -17.12 -27.15
CA TRP A 10 -23.44 -16.83 -25.72
C TRP A 10 -24.67 -16.01 -25.34
N SER A 11 -25.85 -16.59 -25.54
CA SER A 11 -27.10 -16.15 -24.92
C SER A 11 -28.19 -17.21 -25.12
N SER A 12 -28.44 -17.97 -24.05
CA SER A 12 -29.75 -18.43 -23.57
C SER A 12 -29.50 -19.49 -22.51
N LYS A 13 -29.95 -19.28 -21.27
CA LYS A 13 -30.03 -20.33 -20.24
C LYS A 13 -30.76 -21.56 -20.83
N PRO A 14 -30.23 -22.78 -20.64
CA PRO A 14 -31.06 -23.98 -20.66
C PRO A 14 -31.21 -24.52 -19.22
N THR A 15 -32.45 -24.59 -18.77
CA THR A 15 -32.91 -25.46 -17.68
C THR A 15 -32.70 -26.92 -18.08
N ALA A 16 -31.59 -27.52 -17.64
CA ALA A 16 -31.31 -28.96 -17.64
C ALA A 16 -30.25 -29.25 -16.55
N PRO A 17 -30.20 -30.45 -15.95
CA PRO A 17 -29.21 -30.78 -14.92
C PRO A 17 -27.79 -30.60 -15.48
N ILE A 18 -26.97 -29.79 -14.80
CA ILE A 18 -25.61 -29.46 -15.22
C ILE A 18 -24.74 -30.70 -15.02
N ILE A 19 -24.42 -31.41 -16.10
CA ILE A 19 -23.27 -32.33 -16.10
C ILE A 19 -22.04 -31.42 -16.02
N ILE A 20 -21.34 -31.45 -14.90
CA ILE A 20 -20.16 -30.61 -14.70
C ILE A 20 -18.97 -31.31 -15.36
N THR A 21 -18.62 -30.85 -16.57
CA THR A 21 -17.48 -31.37 -17.34
C THR A 21 -16.21 -30.60 -16.98
N PRO A 22 -15.05 -31.27 -16.88
CA PRO A 22 -13.77 -30.58 -16.71
C PRO A 22 -13.50 -29.62 -17.88
N GLN A 23 -12.73 -28.57 -17.61
CA GLN A 23 -12.45 -27.48 -18.54
C GLN A 23 -10.99 -27.43 -18.92
N LEU A 24 -10.72 -27.34 -20.23
CA LEU A 24 -9.40 -27.17 -20.82
C LEU A 24 -9.07 -25.69 -21.01
N TYR A 25 -7.87 -25.30 -20.57
CA TYR A 25 -7.38 -23.94 -20.69
C TYR A 25 -5.99 -23.92 -21.32
N LEU A 26 -5.72 -22.88 -22.12
CA LEU A 26 -4.36 -22.44 -22.43
C LEU A 26 -3.89 -21.48 -21.33
N ALA A 27 -2.78 -21.81 -20.68
CA ALA A 27 -2.16 -20.98 -19.65
C ALA A 27 -0.82 -20.41 -20.17
N LEU A 28 -0.66 -19.09 -20.03
CA LEU A 28 0.57 -18.38 -20.36
C LEU A 28 1.27 -17.96 -19.07
N TYR A 29 2.54 -18.32 -18.95
CA TYR A 29 3.38 -18.06 -17.81
C TYR A 29 4.45 -17.01 -18.14
N ALA A 30 4.73 -16.11 -17.20
CA ALA A 30 5.79 -15.11 -17.34
C ALA A 30 7.17 -15.77 -17.34
N ARG A 31 8.06 -15.31 -18.21
CA ARG A 31 9.48 -15.70 -18.22
C ARG A 31 10.32 -14.56 -17.65
N LEU A 32 10.98 -14.81 -16.52
CA LEU A 32 11.82 -13.81 -15.83
C LEU A 32 12.94 -13.25 -16.73
N LYS A 33 13.57 -14.11 -17.54
CA LYS A 33 14.70 -13.72 -18.41
C LYS A 33 14.25 -13.00 -19.70
N TYR A 34 13.01 -13.20 -20.13
CA TYR A 34 12.49 -12.73 -21.42
C TYR A 34 11.04 -12.26 -21.26
N PRO A 35 10.80 -11.06 -20.70
CA PRO A 35 9.48 -10.59 -20.23
C PRO A 35 8.42 -10.43 -21.33
N ASP A 36 8.83 -10.40 -22.60
CA ASP A 36 7.93 -10.35 -23.76
C ASP A 36 7.64 -11.71 -24.38
N THR A 37 8.14 -12.78 -23.77
CA THR A 37 7.86 -14.16 -24.20
C THR A 37 7.19 -14.94 -23.08
N TYR A 38 6.35 -15.90 -23.44
CA TYR A 38 5.59 -16.69 -22.49
C TYR A 38 6.01 -18.15 -22.50
N HIS A 39 5.90 -18.79 -21.34
CA HIS A 39 5.92 -20.24 -21.25
C HIS A 39 4.48 -20.77 -21.37
N TYR A 40 4.26 -21.70 -22.29
CA TYR A 40 2.92 -22.21 -22.61
C TYR A 40 2.68 -23.52 -21.86
N ALA A 41 1.47 -23.66 -21.33
CA ALA A 41 1.01 -24.89 -20.67
C ALA A 41 -0.48 -25.09 -20.91
N LEU A 42 -0.95 -26.33 -20.81
CA LEU A 42 -2.37 -26.66 -20.79
C LEU A 42 -2.81 -26.94 -19.35
N HIS A 43 -3.94 -26.39 -18.94
CA HIS A 43 -4.56 -26.72 -17.66
C HIS A 43 -5.89 -27.44 -17.89
N VAL A 44 -6.14 -28.49 -17.13
CA VAL A 44 -7.46 -29.12 -17.02
C VAL A 44 -7.96 -28.93 -15.58
N SER A 45 -9.12 -28.28 -15.42
CA SER A 45 -9.73 -27.99 -14.11
C SER A 45 -11.14 -28.60 -14.03
N ALA A 46 -11.47 -29.29 -12.94
CA ALA A 46 -12.85 -29.69 -12.66
C ALA A 46 -13.60 -28.59 -11.87
N LEU A 47 -14.77 -28.15 -12.37
CA LEU A 47 -15.66 -27.28 -11.60
C LEU A 47 -16.40 -28.12 -10.54
N GLU A 48 -16.36 -27.71 -9.28
CA GLU A 48 -17.28 -28.10 -8.19
C GLU A 48 -17.42 -29.60 -7.76
N GLY A 49 -17.30 -29.77 -6.44
CA GLY A 49 -17.39 -31.01 -5.65
C GLY A 49 -17.15 -30.63 -4.18
N PRO A 50 -17.63 -31.40 -3.18
CA PRO A 50 -17.68 -30.99 -1.77
C PRO A 50 -16.33 -30.48 -1.23
N PRO A 51 -16.34 -29.63 -0.19
CA PRO A 51 -15.17 -28.89 0.29
C PRO A 51 -14.22 -29.82 1.06
N SER A 52 -13.44 -30.60 0.34
CA SER A 52 -12.22 -31.23 0.83
C SER A 52 -11.05 -30.88 -0.10
N SER A 53 -9.92 -30.66 0.53
CA SER A 53 -8.72 -29.92 0.11
C SER A 53 -7.86 -30.61 -0.95
N GLU A 54 -8.42 -31.03 -2.08
CA GLU A 54 -7.60 -31.52 -3.20
C GLU A 54 -7.48 -30.49 -4.30
N ILE A 55 -6.23 -30.23 -4.69
CA ILE A 55 -5.84 -29.40 -5.83
C ILE A 55 -6.43 -30.00 -7.12
N ARG A 56 -7.38 -29.29 -7.75
CA ARG A 56 -8.22 -29.83 -8.85
C ARG A 56 -7.78 -29.45 -10.25
N THR A 57 -6.69 -28.69 -10.39
CA THR A 57 -6.15 -28.32 -11.69
C THR A 57 -4.88 -29.10 -11.96
N LYS A 58 -4.82 -29.79 -13.10
CA LYS A 58 -3.62 -30.44 -13.58
C LYS A 58 -3.01 -29.60 -14.70
N LYS A 59 -1.72 -29.29 -14.56
CA LYS A 59 -0.90 -28.55 -15.51
C LYS A 59 -0.06 -29.52 -16.31
N TYR A 60 -0.09 -29.37 -17.63
CA TYR A 60 0.70 -30.14 -18.58
C TYR A 60 1.59 -29.19 -19.37
N HIS A 61 2.88 -29.44 -19.39
CA HIS A 61 3.82 -28.66 -20.18
C HIS A 61 5.13 -29.40 -20.41
N CYS A 62 5.93 -28.91 -21.35
CA CYS A 62 7.33 -29.28 -21.48
C CYS A 62 8.25 -28.19 -20.96
N LYS A 63 9.36 -28.55 -20.34
CA LYS A 63 10.40 -27.61 -19.88
C LYS A 63 11.79 -28.17 -20.17
N ASN A 64 12.77 -27.27 -20.28
CA ASN A 64 14.17 -27.68 -20.22
C ASN A 64 14.60 -27.88 -18.77
N ILE A 65 15.28 -28.99 -18.50
CA ILE A 65 15.99 -29.20 -17.24
C ILE A 65 17.50 -29.16 -17.53
N ILE A 66 18.31 -28.74 -16.56
CA ILE A 66 19.76 -28.81 -16.69
C ILE A 66 20.20 -30.13 -16.10
N THR A 67 20.83 -30.98 -16.91
CA THR A 67 21.42 -32.25 -16.48
C THR A 67 22.92 -32.22 -16.69
N VAL A 68 23.67 -32.53 -15.64
CA VAL A 68 25.13 -32.66 -15.69
C VAL A 68 25.48 -34.13 -15.56
N THR A 69 25.99 -34.72 -16.64
CA THR A 69 26.39 -36.13 -16.67
C THR A 69 27.84 -36.18 -17.17
N GLU A 70 28.73 -36.82 -16.41
CA GLU A 70 30.16 -37.00 -16.77
C GLU A 70 30.87 -35.69 -17.18
N GLY A 71 30.54 -34.57 -16.52
CA GLY A 71 31.15 -33.26 -16.80
C GLY A 71 30.59 -32.53 -18.02
N THR A 72 29.62 -33.10 -18.74
CA THR A 72 28.94 -32.44 -19.85
C THR A 72 27.59 -31.89 -19.40
N VAL A 73 27.36 -30.59 -19.62
CA VAL A 73 26.08 -29.93 -19.36
C VAL A 73 25.15 -30.12 -20.55
N SER A 74 24.00 -30.73 -20.33
CA SER A 74 22.92 -30.88 -21.31
C SER A 74 21.63 -30.22 -20.82
N MET A 75 20.78 -29.81 -21.76
CA MET A 75 19.50 -29.17 -21.45
C MET A 75 18.34 -29.92 -22.13
N PRO A 76 18.03 -31.16 -21.74
CA PRO A 76 16.95 -31.92 -22.36
C PRO A 76 15.57 -31.34 -22.06
N TRP A 77 14.66 -31.51 -23.01
CA TRP A 77 13.23 -31.23 -22.83
C TRP A 77 12.57 -32.40 -22.09
N VAL A 78 11.75 -32.07 -21.10
CA VAL A 78 10.99 -33.05 -20.32
C VAL A 78 9.53 -32.62 -20.24
N TYR A 79 8.62 -33.57 -20.44
CA TYR A 79 7.19 -33.40 -20.17
C TYR A 79 6.91 -33.56 -18.68
N GLU A 80 6.07 -32.68 -18.14
CA GLU A 80 5.67 -32.67 -16.75
C GLU A 80 4.16 -32.47 -16.64
N ALA A 81 3.52 -33.35 -15.87
CA ALA A 81 2.10 -33.30 -15.53
C ALA A 81 1.96 -33.18 -14.01
N VAL A 82 1.61 -32.00 -13.50
CA VAL A 82 1.60 -31.70 -12.06
C VAL A 82 0.27 -31.08 -11.64
N ARG A 83 -0.19 -31.41 -10.43
CA ARG A 83 -1.34 -30.74 -9.82
C ARG A 83 -0.90 -29.38 -9.29
N ILE A 84 -1.63 -28.32 -9.64
CA ILE A 84 -1.35 -26.95 -9.22
C ILE A 84 -2.63 -26.25 -8.77
N ASP A 85 -2.49 -25.30 -7.84
CA ASP A 85 -3.53 -24.31 -7.57
C ASP A 85 -3.26 -23.06 -8.42
N PRO A 86 -4.10 -22.76 -9.43
CA PRO A 86 -3.89 -21.62 -10.31
C PRO A 86 -3.97 -20.27 -9.61
N ASP A 87 -4.67 -20.17 -8.48
CA ASP A 87 -4.80 -18.92 -7.72
C ASP A 87 -3.54 -18.63 -6.87
N SER A 88 -2.69 -19.65 -6.69
CA SER A 88 -1.46 -19.58 -5.89
C SER A 88 -0.16 -19.49 -6.70
N ASP A 89 -0.16 -19.69 -8.04
CA ASP A 89 1.06 -19.56 -8.87
C ASP A 89 1.19 -18.13 -9.46
N PRO A 90 2.09 -17.28 -8.92
CA PRO A 90 2.21 -15.87 -9.32
C PRO A 90 2.78 -15.69 -10.73
N ARG A 91 3.27 -16.76 -11.38
CA ARG A 91 3.82 -16.68 -12.74
C ARG A 91 2.74 -16.80 -13.81
N ILE A 92 1.51 -17.21 -13.48
CA ILE A 92 0.42 -17.28 -14.45
C ILE A 92 0.01 -15.86 -14.84
N VAL A 93 0.18 -15.52 -16.11
CA VAL A 93 -0.20 -14.23 -16.69
C VAL A 93 -1.69 -14.24 -17.04
N ILE A 94 -2.13 -15.27 -17.77
CA ILE A 94 -3.53 -15.50 -18.12
C ILE A 94 -3.84 -16.99 -18.21
N ARG A 95 -5.14 -17.31 -18.12
CA ARG A 95 -5.73 -18.58 -18.51
C ARG A 95 -6.88 -18.31 -19.48
N VAL A 96 -6.84 -18.90 -20.66
CA VAL A 96 -7.88 -18.78 -21.69
C VAL A 96 -8.63 -20.11 -21.73
N LEU A 97 -9.94 -20.08 -21.47
CA LEU A 97 -10.79 -21.27 -21.59
C LEU A 97 -10.89 -21.65 -23.07
N LEU A 98 -10.43 -22.84 -23.41
CA LEU A 98 -10.50 -23.38 -24.76
C LEU A 98 -11.77 -24.22 -24.96
N GLY A 99 -12.21 -24.93 -23.91
CA GLY A 99 -13.41 -25.74 -24.00
C GLY A 99 -13.65 -26.71 -22.86
N ASP A 100 -14.73 -27.47 -22.98
CA ASP A 100 -15.10 -28.53 -22.04
C ASP A 100 -14.60 -29.90 -22.54
N VAL A 101 -13.97 -30.69 -21.67
CA VAL A 101 -13.48 -32.05 -21.95
C VAL A 101 -14.34 -33.10 -21.24
N GLY A 102 -14.49 -34.27 -21.86
CA GLY A 102 -15.36 -35.33 -21.34
C GLY A 102 -14.87 -35.94 -20.02
N HIS A 103 -13.65 -36.51 -20.01
CA HIS A 103 -13.03 -37.13 -18.84
C HIS A 103 -11.53 -36.80 -18.79
N ILE A 104 -10.95 -36.74 -17.58
CA ILE A 104 -9.55 -36.34 -17.38
C ILE A 104 -8.54 -37.46 -17.69
N ASP A 105 -8.86 -38.72 -17.38
CA ASP A 105 -7.93 -39.84 -17.56
C ASP A 105 -7.56 -40.10 -19.03
N PRO A 106 -8.50 -40.05 -20.00
CA PRO A 106 -8.14 -40.15 -21.43
C PRO A 106 -7.29 -38.97 -21.91
N VAL A 107 -7.49 -37.78 -21.34
CA VAL A 107 -6.69 -36.58 -21.65
C VAL A 107 -5.27 -36.74 -21.14
N ASP A 108 -5.08 -37.29 -19.94
CA ASP A 108 -3.75 -37.57 -19.37
C ASP A 108 -2.92 -38.46 -20.29
N THR A 109 -3.46 -39.61 -20.69
CA THR A 109 -2.76 -40.57 -21.55
C THR A 109 -2.41 -39.97 -22.90
N LEU A 110 -3.32 -39.16 -23.47
CA LEU A 110 -3.12 -38.57 -24.79
C LEU A 110 -2.06 -37.45 -24.77
N LEU A 111 -2.03 -36.63 -23.71
CA LEU A 111 -1.03 -35.58 -23.54
C LEU A 111 0.36 -36.15 -23.24
N GLU A 112 0.44 -37.23 -22.46
CA GLU A 112 1.69 -37.94 -22.17
C GLU A 112 2.30 -38.59 -23.42
N ALA A 113 1.47 -39.02 -24.37
CA ALA A 113 1.91 -39.62 -25.63
C ALA A 113 2.41 -38.61 -26.69
N VAL A 114 2.40 -37.30 -26.40
CA VAL A 114 2.92 -36.27 -27.30
C VAL A 114 4.45 -36.28 -27.27
N PRO A 115 5.15 -36.44 -28.42
CA PRO A 115 6.61 -36.49 -28.47
C PRO A 115 7.29 -35.25 -27.85
N VAL A 116 8.43 -35.46 -27.19
CA VAL A 116 9.20 -34.41 -26.51
C VAL A 116 10.65 -34.41 -26.98
N GLY A 117 11.20 -33.22 -27.30
CA GLY A 117 12.62 -33.00 -27.54
C GLY A 117 13.04 -32.91 -29.02
N PRO A 118 14.31 -32.56 -29.29
CA PRO A 118 14.79 -32.18 -30.63
C PRO A 118 14.79 -33.33 -31.64
N GLY A 119 14.81 -34.59 -31.19
CA GLY A 119 14.64 -35.75 -32.08
C GLY A 119 13.22 -35.89 -32.66
N SER A 120 12.26 -35.08 -32.19
CA SER A 120 10.89 -35.04 -32.72
C SER A 120 10.68 -33.94 -33.77
N LYS A 121 11.37 -32.78 -33.65
CA LYS A 121 11.37 -31.63 -34.57
C LYS A 121 12.62 -30.76 -34.33
N GLU A 122 13.19 -30.17 -35.40
CA GLU A 122 14.39 -29.30 -35.32
C GLU A 122 14.22 -28.09 -34.37
N ASP A 123 13.02 -27.50 -34.30
CA ASP A 123 12.72 -26.30 -33.49
C ASP A 123 11.78 -26.58 -32.28
N PHE A 124 11.95 -27.71 -31.60
CA PHE A 124 11.07 -28.09 -30.49
C PHE A 124 11.11 -27.10 -29.32
N ASN A 125 9.94 -26.64 -28.88
CA ASN A 125 9.75 -25.81 -27.68
C ASN A 125 8.37 -26.03 -27.04
N CYS A 126 8.07 -25.30 -25.95
CA CYS A 126 6.79 -25.42 -25.26
C CYS A 126 5.57 -25.06 -26.13
N ILE A 127 5.73 -24.14 -27.08
CA ILE A 127 4.67 -23.70 -27.99
C ILE A 127 4.38 -24.81 -29.00
N SER A 128 5.43 -25.36 -29.64
CA SER A 128 5.27 -26.46 -30.58
C SER A 128 4.66 -27.71 -29.93
N TRP A 129 5.02 -27.99 -28.68
CA TRP A 129 4.40 -29.09 -27.92
C TRP A 129 2.91 -28.86 -27.65
N VAL A 130 2.52 -27.65 -27.20
CA VAL A 130 1.11 -27.33 -26.96
C VAL A 130 0.30 -27.40 -28.27
N LYS A 131 0.86 -26.95 -29.39
CA LYS A 131 0.24 -27.07 -30.71
C LYS A 131 -0.04 -28.54 -31.06
N ASP A 132 0.95 -29.42 -30.91
CA ASP A 132 0.80 -30.85 -31.20
C ASP A 132 -0.18 -31.53 -30.23
N ALA A 133 -0.17 -31.13 -28.96
CA ALA A 133 -1.09 -31.61 -27.95
C ALA A 133 -2.55 -31.26 -28.27
N LEU A 134 -2.83 -30.01 -28.66
CA LEU A 134 -4.17 -29.58 -29.06
C LEU A 134 -4.63 -30.28 -30.34
N LEU A 135 -3.74 -30.45 -31.33
CA LEU A 135 -4.08 -31.20 -32.55
C LEU A 135 -4.52 -32.63 -32.25
N ARG A 136 -3.83 -33.33 -31.34
CA ARG A 136 -4.22 -34.69 -30.94
C ARG A 136 -5.54 -34.72 -30.18
N LEU A 137 -5.79 -33.74 -29.30
CA LEU A 137 -7.05 -33.63 -28.58
C LEU A 137 -8.23 -33.37 -29.53
N ASP A 138 -8.03 -32.57 -30.57
CA ASP A 138 -9.00 -32.27 -31.62
C ASP A 138 -9.30 -33.52 -32.46
N GLN A 139 -8.26 -34.21 -32.95
CA GLN A 139 -8.40 -35.45 -33.73
C GLN A 139 -9.11 -36.57 -32.97
N ALA A 140 -8.92 -36.63 -31.65
CA ALA A 140 -9.59 -37.61 -30.80
C ALA A 140 -11.01 -37.20 -30.38
N GLY A 141 -11.47 -35.99 -30.73
CA GLY A 141 -12.81 -35.51 -30.43
C GLY A 141 -13.09 -35.29 -28.94
N PHE A 142 -12.06 -35.05 -28.12
CA PHE A 142 -12.22 -34.93 -26.66
C PHE A 142 -12.75 -33.57 -26.19
N VAL A 143 -12.75 -32.55 -27.06
CA VAL A 143 -13.31 -31.23 -26.77
C VAL A 143 -14.76 -31.18 -27.25
N SER A 144 -15.68 -31.13 -26.28
CA SER A 144 -17.13 -31.16 -26.54
C SER A 144 -17.73 -29.78 -26.86
N ARG A 145 -17.11 -28.71 -26.36
CA ARG A 145 -17.50 -27.32 -26.58
C ARG A 145 -16.26 -26.46 -26.72
N GLY A 146 -15.99 -25.95 -27.90
CA GLY A 146 -14.80 -25.15 -28.22
C GLY A 146 -14.31 -25.46 -29.64
N ASP A 147 -13.49 -24.59 -30.20
CA ASP A 147 -12.78 -24.85 -31.46
C ASP A 147 -11.29 -24.65 -31.21
N ILE A 148 -10.55 -25.75 -31.22
CA ILE A 148 -9.09 -25.80 -31.02
C ILE A 148 -8.36 -26.23 -32.30
N SER A 149 -9.08 -26.38 -33.42
CA SER A 149 -8.54 -26.91 -34.68
C SER A 149 -7.57 -25.93 -35.34
N ASP A 150 -7.77 -24.62 -35.14
CA ASP A 150 -6.89 -23.56 -35.64
C ASP A 150 -5.98 -23.02 -34.52
N TRP A 151 -4.77 -23.59 -34.45
CA TRP A 151 -3.73 -23.13 -33.52
C TRP A 151 -3.41 -21.63 -33.66
N GLU A 152 -3.35 -21.11 -34.89
CA GLU A 152 -2.96 -19.73 -35.12
C GLU A 152 -4.02 -18.77 -34.58
N SER A 153 -5.30 -19.10 -34.75
CA SER A 153 -6.41 -18.36 -34.12
C SER A 153 -6.37 -18.42 -32.59
N VAL A 154 -6.11 -19.60 -32.00
CA VAL A 154 -5.99 -19.77 -30.54
C VAL A 154 -4.85 -18.93 -29.98
N GLU A 155 -3.67 -19.03 -30.57
CA GLU A 155 -2.47 -18.32 -30.15
C GLU A 155 -2.64 -16.79 -30.30
N ASN A 156 -3.10 -16.33 -31.48
CA ASN A 156 -3.34 -14.92 -31.72
C ASN A 156 -4.37 -14.33 -30.76
N THR A 157 -5.43 -15.08 -30.43
CA THR A 157 -6.44 -14.65 -29.46
C THR A 157 -5.86 -14.55 -28.05
N ALA A 158 -5.06 -15.54 -27.63
CA ALA A 158 -4.42 -15.53 -26.32
C ALA A 158 -3.41 -14.37 -26.20
N LEU A 159 -2.55 -14.19 -27.20
CA LEU A 159 -1.57 -13.09 -27.23
C LEU A 159 -2.25 -11.72 -27.35
N ALA A 160 -3.29 -11.57 -28.16
CA ALA A 160 -4.07 -10.33 -28.24
C ALA A 160 -4.72 -10.02 -26.88
N TYR A 161 -5.24 -11.04 -26.19
CA TYR A 161 -5.79 -10.87 -24.85
C TYR A 161 -4.71 -10.48 -23.83
N VAL A 162 -3.52 -11.11 -23.83
CA VAL A 162 -2.42 -10.68 -22.97
C VAL A 162 -1.99 -9.26 -23.29
N ASN A 163 -1.81 -8.92 -24.55
CA ASN A 163 -1.38 -7.59 -24.97
C ASN A 163 -2.42 -6.53 -24.60
N GLU A 164 -3.70 -6.84 -24.72
CA GLU A 164 -4.78 -6.00 -24.23
C GLU A 164 -4.71 -5.87 -22.70
N LYS A 165 -4.45 -6.95 -21.96
CA LYS A 165 -4.25 -6.90 -20.49
C LYS A 165 -2.97 -6.16 -20.06
N LYS A 166 -1.88 -6.26 -20.83
CA LYS A 166 -0.64 -5.48 -20.67
C LYS A 166 -0.91 -4.00 -20.92
N LYS A 167 -1.58 -3.67 -22.03
CA LYS A 167 -2.05 -2.31 -22.31
C LYS A 167 -3.00 -1.80 -21.25
N GLN A 168 -3.74 -2.68 -20.56
CA GLN A 168 -4.57 -2.39 -19.39
C GLN A 168 -3.78 -2.26 -18.07
N GLY A 169 -2.44 -2.34 -18.08
CA GLY A 169 -1.58 -2.18 -16.90
C GLY A 169 -1.67 -3.33 -15.90
N ARG A 170 -2.33 -4.45 -16.25
CA ARG A 170 -2.59 -5.58 -15.33
C ARG A 170 -1.31 -6.23 -14.78
N PHE A 171 -0.18 -6.01 -15.45
CA PHE A 171 1.10 -6.66 -15.15
C PHE A 171 2.22 -5.66 -14.79
N GLU A 172 1.91 -4.38 -14.55
CA GLU A 172 2.92 -3.39 -14.14
C GLU A 172 3.34 -3.61 -12.67
N SER A 173 4.51 -4.22 -12.47
CA SER A 173 5.07 -4.56 -11.16
C SER A 173 5.99 -3.51 -10.55
N GLY A 174 6.31 -2.43 -11.29
CA GLY A 174 7.34 -1.45 -10.90
C GLY A 174 7.05 -0.73 -9.59
N TRP A 175 5.79 -0.37 -9.33
CA TRP A 175 5.38 0.35 -8.12
C TRP A 175 5.58 -0.46 -6.84
N ASN A 176 5.29 -1.77 -6.87
CA ASN A 176 5.46 -2.67 -5.72
C ASN A 176 6.92 -2.87 -5.38
N VAL A 177 7.76 -3.06 -6.42
CA VAL A 177 9.21 -3.16 -6.25
C VAL A 177 9.75 -1.87 -5.64
N PHE A 178 9.31 -0.72 -6.14
CA PHE A 178 9.77 0.57 -5.63
C PHE A 178 9.37 0.82 -4.17
N LEU A 179 8.13 0.51 -3.79
CA LEU A 179 7.68 0.59 -2.38
C LEU A 179 8.48 -0.35 -1.47
N GLY A 180 8.79 -1.57 -1.94
CA GLY A 180 9.64 -2.51 -1.21
C GLY A 180 11.07 -2.01 -1.03
N LEU A 181 11.67 -1.40 -2.07
CA LEU A 181 12.99 -0.80 -2.00
C LEU A 181 13.04 0.38 -1.02
N ILE A 182 11.99 1.21 -0.97
CA ILE A 182 11.89 2.32 0.00
C ILE A 182 11.84 1.79 1.44
N ALA A 183 11.07 0.74 1.70
CA ALA A 183 11.02 0.11 3.02
C ALA A 183 12.41 -0.41 3.45
N ILE A 184 13.12 -1.10 2.54
CA ILE A 184 14.48 -1.61 2.81
C ILE A 184 15.47 -0.46 3.02
N ALA A 185 15.41 0.58 2.20
CA ALA A 185 16.30 1.73 2.27
C ALA A 185 16.11 2.59 3.53
N SER A 186 14.94 2.51 4.18
CA SER A 186 14.70 3.21 5.45
C SER A 186 15.53 2.64 6.62
N ILE A 187 15.84 1.32 6.60
CA ILE A 187 16.62 0.64 7.65
C ILE A 187 18.02 1.26 7.83
N PRO A 188 18.86 1.40 6.79
CA PRO A 188 20.17 1.99 6.97
C PRO A 188 20.11 3.45 7.42
N CYS A 189 19.14 4.22 6.94
CA CYS A 189 19.06 5.66 7.23
C CYS A 189 18.51 5.98 8.62
N ILE A 190 17.62 5.14 9.16
CA ILE A 190 16.93 5.41 10.45
C ILE A 190 17.52 4.57 11.58
N ILE A 191 17.90 3.32 11.31
CA ILE A 191 18.35 2.39 12.34
C ILE A 191 19.87 2.33 12.36
N ILE A 192 20.49 1.90 11.26
CA ILE A 192 21.95 1.64 11.23
C ILE A 192 22.74 2.93 11.47
N LEU A 193 22.38 4.01 10.77
CA LEU A 193 23.01 5.32 10.96
C LEU A 193 23.01 5.75 12.42
N HIS A 194 21.86 5.66 13.11
CA HIS A 194 21.71 6.15 14.48
C HIS A 194 22.41 5.29 15.53
N PHE A 195 22.61 4.00 15.24
CA PHE A 195 23.57 3.17 15.99
C PHE A 195 25.02 3.60 15.71
N GLN A 196 25.38 3.85 14.45
CA GLN A 196 26.75 4.21 14.05
C GLN A 196 27.21 5.54 14.65
N VAL A 197 26.35 6.56 14.61
CA VAL A 197 26.67 7.89 15.13
C VAL A 197 26.46 8.00 16.65
N GLY A 198 25.98 6.94 17.31
CA GLY A 198 25.84 6.85 18.78
C GLY A 198 24.62 7.54 19.38
N THR A 199 23.57 7.78 18.60
CA THR A 199 22.36 8.46 19.11
C THR A 199 21.71 7.69 20.27
N PHE A 200 21.55 6.38 20.10
CA PHE A 200 20.92 5.53 21.12
C PHE A 200 21.80 5.40 22.36
N ASP A 201 23.12 5.29 22.19
CA ASP A 201 24.10 5.24 23.29
C ASP A 201 24.01 6.52 24.16
N LEU A 202 23.90 7.69 23.53
CA LEU A 202 23.76 8.98 24.23
C LEU A 202 22.39 9.17 24.89
N ILE A 203 21.31 8.63 24.31
CA ILE A 203 19.99 8.63 24.96
C ILE A 203 20.01 7.72 26.21
N GLU A 204 20.69 6.58 26.11
CA GLU A 204 20.82 5.66 27.22
C GLU A 204 21.66 6.25 28.37
N SER A 205 22.72 7.00 28.06
CA SER A 205 23.56 7.63 29.11
C SER A 205 22.77 8.63 29.96
N VAL A 206 21.81 9.37 29.40
CA VAL A 206 20.88 10.24 30.15
C VAL A 206 20.08 9.46 31.19
N SER A 207 19.77 8.20 30.90
CA SER A 207 19.03 7.31 31.81
C SER A 207 19.95 6.64 32.85
N GLN A 208 21.27 6.71 32.68
CA GLN A 208 22.25 6.05 33.56
C GLN A 208 22.97 7.03 34.50
N GLU A 209 23.19 8.29 34.11
CA GLU A 209 23.90 9.27 34.92
C GLU A 209 22.95 10.03 35.87
N ALA A 210 23.23 9.95 37.18
CA ALA A 210 22.50 10.71 38.19
C ALA A 210 23.10 12.13 38.36
N PRO A 211 22.28 13.20 38.45
CA PRO A 211 20.81 13.20 38.37
C PRO A 211 20.33 13.02 36.92
N HIS A 212 19.32 12.17 36.71
CA HIS A 212 18.69 11.89 35.40
C HIS A 212 17.94 13.11 34.85
N LEU A 213 18.68 14.16 34.52
CA LEU A 213 18.13 15.42 34.08
C LEU A 213 17.75 15.33 32.60
N LEU A 214 16.53 15.75 32.30
CA LEU A 214 16.05 15.90 30.94
C LEU A 214 16.57 17.21 30.34
N LEU A 215 16.77 17.21 29.03
CA LEU A 215 17.26 18.39 28.31
C LEU A 215 16.38 19.63 28.54
N GLY A 216 17.04 20.78 28.67
CA GLY A 216 16.38 22.09 28.63
C GLY A 216 15.84 22.57 29.99
N GLY A 217 16.19 21.93 31.10
CA GLY A 217 15.80 22.41 32.42
C GLY A 217 16.14 21.45 33.57
N PRO A 218 15.70 21.76 34.80
CA PRO A 218 15.98 20.95 35.99
C PRO A 218 15.06 19.71 36.11
N ALA A 219 14.39 19.31 35.03
CA ALA A 219 13.38 18.26 35.08
C ALA A 219 14.04 16.88 35.26
N VAL A 220 13.69 16.18 36.34
CA VAL A 220 14.15 14.80 36.58
C VAL A 220 13.28 13.83 35.80
N LEU A 221 13.91 12.87 35.11
CA LEU A 221 13.25 11.81 34.37
C LEU A 221 12.33 10.99 35.29
N ARG A 222 11.06 10.93 34.92
CA ARG A 222 10.07 10.08 35.58
C ARG A 222 10.18 8.65 35.06
N THR A 223 10.25 7.69 35.99
CA THR A 223 10.40 6.26 35.68
C THR A 223 9.16 5.41 35.99
N VAL A 224 8.18 5.96 36.73
CA VAL A 224 6.96 5.24 37.14
C VAL A 224 5.73 6.00 36.65
N TYR A 225 4.92 5.38 35.79
CA TYR A 225 3.74 5.99 35.16
C TYR A 225 2.46 5.27 35.53
N SER A 226 2.44 3.95 35.36
CA SER A 226 1.28 3.07 35.48
C SER A 226 1.41 2.03 36.59
N HIS A 227 2.61 1.89 37.17
CA HIS A 227 3.00 0.79 38.07
C HIS A 227 3.03 -0.59 37.40
N ILE A 228 2.99 -0.64 36.06
CA ILE A 228 3.16 -1.86 35.27
C ILE A 228 4.58 -1.83 34.69
N GLY A 229 5.48 -2.62 35.26
CA GLY A 229 6.93 -2.57 34.99
C GLY A 229 7.32 -2.48 33.50
N PRO A 230 6.84 -3.38 32.61
CA PRO A 230 7.16 -3.32 31.18
C PRO A 230 6.66 -2.04 30.48
N ILE A 231 5.49 -1.53 30.86
CA ILE A 231 4.92 -0.30 30.28
C ILE A 231 5.75 0.91 30.75
N ASP A 232 6.07 0.95 32.04
CA ASP A 232 6.84 2.03 32.63
C ASP A 232 8.27 2.07 32.09
N ALA A 233 8.92 0.92 31.91
CA ALA A 233 10.24 0.82 31.29
C ALA A 233 10.23 1.38 29.85
N GLN A 234 9.21 1.03 29.06
CA GLN A 234 9.06 1.52 27.69
C GLN A 234 8.76 3.02 27.62
N LEU A 235 7.89 3.54 28.49
CA LEU A 235 7.60 4.98 28.54
C LEU A 235 8.81 5.78 29.01
N THR A 236 9.60 5.22 29.92
CA THR A 236 10.85 5.82 30.40
C THR A 236 11.86 5.95 29.26
N SER A 237 12.03 4.94 28.41
CA SER A 237 12.99 5.00 27.29
C SER A 237 12.57 5.99 26.19
N LEU A 238 11.26 6.19 25.97
CA LEU A 238 10.75 7.17 25.01
C LEU A 238 10.86 8.62 25.51
N MET A 239 10.99 8.84 26.82
CA MET A 239 10.94 10.18 27.41
C MET A 239 12.13 11.06 26.98
N PRO A 240 13.41 10.65 27.11
CA PRO A 240 14.52 11.46 26.63
C PRO A 240 14.49 11.70 25.11
N PHE A 241 13.88 10.78 24.34
CA PHE A 241 13.73 10.93 22.89
C PHE A 241 12.72 12.02 22.51
N PHE A 242 11.50 12.00 23.07
CA PHE A 242 10.44 12.95 22.70
C PHE A 242 10.43 14.24 23.51
N TRP A 243 11.01 14.25 24.71
CA TRP A 243 11.11 15.46 25.53
C TRP A 243 11.72 16.67 24.80
N PRO A 244 12.89 16.57 24.15
CA PRO A 244 13.49 17.72 23.47
C PRO A 244 12.67 18.22 22.27
N VAL A 245 11.78 17.38 21.71
CA VAL A 245 10.87 17.77 20.63
C VAL A 245 9.87 18.83 21.11
N ILE A 246 9.41 18.74 22.35
CA ILE A 246 8.32 19.61 22.86
C ILE A 246 8.84 20.80 23.67
N THR A 247 10.09 20.79 24.15
CA THR A 247 10.58 21.82 25.09
C THR A 247 10.99 23.13 24.44
N GLY A 248 11.34 23.13 23.15
CA GLY A 248 11.94 24.29 22.50
C GLY A 248 13.41 24.52 22.87
N ALA A 249 14.03 23.60 23.62
CA ALA A 249 15.44 23.72 24.02
C ALA A 249 16.40 23.64 22.81
N MET A 250 16.01 22.88 21.79
CA MET A 250 16.63 22.90 20.46
C MET A 250 15.57 23.38 19.45
N PRO A 251 15.58 24.67 19.07
CA PRO A 251 14.56 25.26 18.21
C PRO A 251 14.36 24.50 16.90
N GLU A 252 15.43 24.00 16.29
CA GLU A 252 15.42 23.23 15.06
C GLU A 252 14.59 21.94 15.20
N LEU A 253 14.82 21.21 16.28
CA LEU A 253 14.13 19.96 16.59
C LEU A 253 12.65 20.19 16.89
N SER A 254 12.32 21.21 17.70
CA SER A 254 10.92 21.53 18.00
C SER A 254 10.15 22.03 16.77
N LEU A 255 10.78 22.83 15.91
CA LEU A 255 10.18 23.27 14.65
C LEU A 255 9.94 22.10 13.70
N PHE A 256 10.92 21.21 13.56
CA PHE A 256 10.74 19.99 12.78
C PHE A 256 9.64 19.10 13.38
N GLY A 257 9.54 19.00 14.71
CA GLY A 257 8.47 18.27 15.39
C GLY A 257 7.06 18.78 15.07
N ILE A 258 6.88 20.11 15.02
CA ILE A 258 5.59 20.72 14.60
C ILE A 258 5.27 20.38 13.14
N TYR A 259 6.26 20.49 12.25
CA TYR A 259 6.11 20.09 10.85
C TYR A 259 5.72 18.60 10.72
N MET A 260 6.47 17.73 11.39
CA MET A 260 6.25 16.28 11.41
C MET A 260 4.85 15.96 11.93
N GLY A 261 4.37 16.60 13.00
CA GLY A 261 3.04 16.36 13.55
C GLY A 261 1.92 16.60 12.51
N GLY A 262 2.05 17.65 11.72
CA GLY A 262 1.15 17.90 10.60
C GLY A 262 1.14 16.81 9.53
N GLN A 263 2.33 16.33 9.17
CA GLN A 263 2.51 15.26 8.17
C GLN A 263 2.03 13.90 8.71
N LEU A 264 2.28 13.61 9.98
CA LEU A 264 1.82 12.43 10.69
C LEU A 264 0.29 12.37 10.75
N LEU A 265 -0.38 13.50 11.00
CA LEU A 265 -1.84 13.61 10.97
C LEU A 265 -2.42 13.19 9.62
N SER A 266 -1.79 13.60 8.51
CA SER A 266 -2.22 13.20 7.16
C SER A 266 -2.09 11.70 6.93
N CYS A 267 -0.97 11.10 7.33
CA CYS A 267 -0.79 9.64 7.24
C CYS A 267 -1.75 8.89 8.15
N LEU A 268 -1.99 9.37 9.37
CA LEU A 268 -2.96 8.78 10.30
C LEU A 268 -4.36 8.78 9.68
N ALA A 269 -4.78 9.89 9.08
CA ALA A 269 -6.05 9.98 8.38
C ALA A 269 -6.11 9.00 7.19
N LEU A 270 -5.05 8.90 6.39
CA LEU A 270 -4.98 7.94 5.28
C LEU A 270 -5.15 6.49 5.75
N VAL A 271 -4.39 6.08 6.77
CA VAL A 271 -4.45 4.72 7.33
C VAL A 271 -5.84 4.42 7.89
N VAL A 272 -6.43 5.34 8.66
CA VAL A 272 -7.77 5.15 9.22
C VAL A 272 -8.83 5.09 8.12
N ILE A 273 -8.78 6.00 7.13
CA ILE A 273 -9.73 6.00 6.02
C ILE A 273 -9.65 4.70 5.22
N GLU A 274 -8.44 4.23 4.88
CA GLU A 274 -8.27 2.95 4.18
C GLU A 274 -8.75 1.75 5.01
N GLY A 275 -8.50 1.76 6.32
CA GLY A 275 -9.01 0.72 7.23
C GLY A 275 -10.54 0.67 7.32
N GLU A 276 -11.22 1.80 7.12
CA GLU A 276 -12.69 1.90 7.11
C GLU A 276 -13.35 1.50 5.78
N ARG A 277 -12.56 1.27 4.72
CA ARG A 277 -13.11 0.88 3.42
C ARG A 277 -13.61 -0.56 3.44
N LYS A 278 -14.77 -0.78 2.81
CA LYS A 278 -15.40 -2.11 2.69
C LYS A 278 -14.48 -3.14 2.04
N GLY A 279 -13.69 -2.73 1.04
CA GLY A 279 -12.74 -3.60 0.34
C GLY A 279 -11.58 -4.10 1.21
N ASN A 280 -11.32 -3.44 2.34
CA ASN A 280 -10.27 -3.79 3.30
C ASN A 280 -10.82 -4.43 4.58
N ALA A 281 -12.15 -4.55 4.71
CA ALA A 281 -12.78 -5.11 5.89
C ALA A 281 -12.25 -6.51 6.19
N TRP A 282 -11.85 -6.76 7.43
CA TRP A 282 -11.27 -8.01 7.92
C TRP A 282 -9.93 -8.43 7.28
N GLY A 283 -9.35 -7.61 6.41
CA GLY A 283 -7.99 -7.78 5.89
C GLY A 283 -6.94 -7.11 6.78
N ILE A 284 -5.66 -7.32 6.47
CA ILE A 284 -4.53 -6.74 7.23
C ILE A 284 -4.60 -5.20 7.28
N ILE A 285 -5.06 -4.55 6.21
CA ILE A 285 -5.26 -3.09 6.14
C ILE A 285 -6.47 -2.63 6.98
N GLY A 286 -7.45 -3.49 7.20
CA GLY A 286 -8.68 -3.19 7.95
C GLY A 286 -8.48 -2.91 9.45
N PHE A 287 -7.25 -2.98 9.96
CA PHE A 287 -6.90 -2.73 11.36
C PHE A 287 -6.00 -1.50 11.53
N PRO A 288 -6.53 -0.27 11.29
CA PRO A 288 -5.72 0.94 11.23
C PRO A 288 -5.04 1.30 12.54
N THR A 289 -5.67 1.00 13.68
CA THR A 289 -5.09 1.25 15.02
C THR A 289 -3.82 0.44 15.24
N ILE A 290 -3.71 -0.78 14.70
CA ILE A 290 -2.49 -1.60 14.83
C ILE A 290 -1.35 -0.92 14.09
N TRP A 291 -1.57 -0.55 12.82
CA TRP A 291 -0.57 0.15 12.00
C TRP A 291 -0.10 1.46 12.64
N ALA A 292 -1.04 2.29 13.11
CA ALA A 292 -0.70 3.56 13.74
C ALA A 292 -0.03 3.39 15.13
N THR A 293 -0.35 2.33 15.88
CA THR A 293 0.33 2.03 17.16
C THR A 293 1.75 1.53 16.93
N LEU A 294 2.01 0.80 15.83
CA LEU A 294 3.35 0.34 15.48
C LEU A 294 4.33 1.52 15.25
N TRP A 295 3.85 2.70 14.84
CA TRP A 295 4.70 3.91 14.65
C TRP A 295 5.38 4.39 15.93
N VAL A 296 4.87 4.01 17.09
CA VAL A 296 5.44 4.39 18.39
C VAL A 296 6.64 3.52 18.75
N TYR A 297 6.65 2.27 18.28
CA TYR A 297 7.63 1.25 18.67
C TYR A 297 8.61 0.89 17.55
N ILE A 298 8.20 1.13 16.30
CA ILE A 298 8.99 0.91 15.10
C ILE A 298 8.96 2.22 14.33
N PRO A 299 10.09 2.65 13.74
CA PRO A 299 10.14 3.92 13.03
C PRO A 299 9.01 4.07 12.00
N PHE A 300 8.31 5.20 12.05
CA PHE A 300 7.18 5.51 11.18
C PHE A 300 7.56 5.44 9.69
N GLY A 301 8.75 5.89 9.35
CA GLY A 301 9.38 5.84 8.03
C GLY A 301 9.71 4.44 7.54
N PHE A 302 9.67 3.42 8.40
CA PHE A 302 9.70 2.02 7.99
C PHE A 302 8.29 1.41 7.91
N VAL A 303 7.47 1.63 8.95
CA VAL A 303 6.13 1.03 9.04
C VAL A 303 5.21 1.54 7.94
N GLN A 304 5.24 2.84 7.62
CA GLN A 304 4.39 3.43 6.59
C GLN A 304 4.67 2.85 5.19
N PRO A 305 5.93 2.70 4.73
CA PRO A 305 6.22 1.95 3.50
C PRO A 305 5.74 0.51 3.50
N VAL A 306 5.90 -0.21 4.62
CA VAL A 306 5.41 -1.59 4.73
C VAL A 306 3.87 -1.62 4.63
N HIS A 307 3.17 -0.73 5.33
CA HIS A 307 1.71 -0.58 5.20
C HIS A 307 1.30 -0.36 3.74
N ASN A 308 1.95 0.59 3.05
CA ASN A 308 1.64 0.94 1.67
C ASN A 308 1.91 -0.22 0.71
N LEU A 309 3.01 -0.96 0.89
CA LEU A 309 3.32 -2.15 0.12
C LEU A 309 2.29 -3.26 0.36
N VAL A 310 1.97 -3.53 1.62
CA VAL A 310 0.93 -4.53 1.99
C VAL A 310 -0.41 -4.14 1.40
N HIS A 311 -0.74 -2.85 1.36
CA HIS A 311 -1.95 -2.35 0.72
C HIS A 311 -1.96 -2.72 -0.77
N VAL A 312 -0.91 -2.38 -1.53
CA VAL A 312 -0.92 -2.69 -2.96
C VAL A 312 -0.93 -4.20 -3.23
N LEU A 313 -0.18 -4.98 -2.45
CA LEU A 313 -0.06 -6.43 -2.64
C LEU A 313 -1.33 -7.20 -2.24
N PHE A 314 -2.00 -6.80 -1.16
CA PHE A 314 -3.03 -7.62 -0.51
C PHE A 314 -4.42 -6.97 -0.47
N SER A 315 -4.53 -5.65 -0.63
CA SER A 315 -5.83 -5.00 -0.71
C SER A 315 -6.55 -5.35 -2.01
N ARG A 316 -7.86 -5.58 -1.93
CA ARG A 316 -8.73 -5.65 -3.11
C ARG A 316 -8.75 -4.33 -3.90
N LEU A 317 -8.39 -3.23 -3.25
CA LEU A 317 -8.26 -1.89 -3.84
C LEU A 317 -6.92 -1.67 -4.53
N GLY A 318 -5.87 -2.35 -4.06
CA GLY A 318 -4.53 -2.31 -4.65
C GLY A 318 -4.39 -3.14 -5.93
N ARG A 319 -5.19 -4.20 -6.07
CA ARG A 319 -5.17 -5.12 -7.24
C ARG A 319 -6.12 -4.75 -8.39
N ALA A 320 -6.85 -3.63 -8.30
CA ALA A 320 -7.97 -3.38 -9.20
C ALA A 320 -7.52 -3.05 -10.64
N SER A 321 -7.90 -3.92 -11.57
CA SER A 321 -7.80 -3.76 -13.03
C SER A 321 -8.58 -2.53 -13.52
N ARG A 322 -7.94 -1.35 -13.64
CA ARG A 322 -8.40 -0.09 -14.32
C ARG A 322 -9.81 0.45 -14.03
N GLN A 323 -10.63 -0.27 -13.29
CA GLN A 323 -12.00 0.07 -12.93
C GLN A 323 -12.11 -0.21 -11.44
N VAL A 324 -11.86 0.84 -10.67
CA VAL A 324 -11.92 0.79 -9.20
C VAL A 324 -13.37 0.52 -8.81
N ASP A 325 -13.61 -0.58 -8.09
CA ASP A 325 -14.94 -0.90 -7.59
C ASP A 325 -15.37 0.12 -6.52
N VAL A 326 -16.40 0.91 -6.85
CA VAL A 326 -16.97 1.95 -5.99
C VAL A 326 -17.50 1.38 -4.69
N ASN A 327 -18.03 0.15 -4.70
CA ASN A 327 -18.49 -0.51 -3.49
C ASN A 327 -17.32 -0.90 -2.59
N ALA A 328 -16.19 -1.31 -3.18
CA ALA A 328 -14.99 -1.65 -2.43
C ALA A 328 -14.34 -0.40 -1.80
N ILE A 329 -14.31 0.74 -2.50
CA ILE A 329 -13.76 1.99 -1.92
C ILE A 329 -14.72 2.72 -0.98
N SER A 330 -16.00 2.38 -0.99
CA SER A 330 -17.00 2.93 -0.08
C SER A 330 -16.67 2.56 1.38
N ALA A 331 -17.03 3.45 2.31
CA ALA A 331 -16.80 3.31 3.74
C ALA A 331 -18.07 3.64 4.53
N ASN A 332 -18.06 3.36 5.84
CA ASN A 332 -19.16 3.76 6.72
C ASN A 332 -19.20 5.30 6.85
N ALA A 333 -20.19 5.93 6.23
CA ALA A 333 -20.26 7.39 6.13
C ALA A 333 -20.30 8.09 7.49
N LYS A 334 -20.94 7.50 8.50
CA LYS A 334 -20.98 8.03 9.86
C LYS A 334 -19.60 8.03 10.50
N ARG A 335 -18.89 6.91 10.43
CA ARG A 335 -17.53 6.78 10.98
C ARG A 335 -16.58 7.75 10.28
N ILE A 336 -16.63 7.84 8.95
CA ILE A 336 -15.81 8.80 8.20
C ILE A 336 -16.14 10.24 8.59
N LEU A 337 -17.41 10.62 8.68
CA LEU A 337 -17.83 11.98 9.02
C LEU A 337 -17.38 12.41 10.42
N LEU A 338 -17.35 11.48 11.38
CA LEU A 338 -16.92 11.74 12.76
C LEU A 338 -15.39 11.69 12.94
N LEU A 339 -14.65 11.16 11.97
CA LEU A 339 -13.21 10.98 12.05
C LEU A 339 -12.44 12.27 12.39
N PRO A 340 -12.75 13.46 11.81
CA PRO A 340 -12.05 14.68 12.19
C PRO A 340 -12.19 15.04 13.68
N ILE A 341 -13.35 14.75 14.29
CA ILE A 341 -13.56 14.98 15.72
C ILE A 341 -12.75 13.98 16.53
N SER A 342 -12.73 12.71 16.13
CA SER A 342 -11.91 11.68 16.77
C SER A 342 -10.41 11.97 16.70
N LEU A 343 -9.91 12.43 15.55
CA LEU A 343 -8.52 12.90 15.39
C LEU A 343 -8.25 14.12 16.25
N THR A 344 -9.23 15.03 16.36
CA THR A 344 -9.09 16.22 17.20
C THR A 344 -8.90 15.85 18.68
N LEU A 345 -9.75 14.97 19.20
CA LEU A 345 -9.74 14.55 20.60
C LEU A 345 -8.59 13.57 20.92
N GLY A 346 -8.25 12.69 19.97
CA GLY A 346 -7.25 11.63 20.17
C GLY A 346 -5.81 12.04 19.85
N TYR A 347 -5.62 13.05 19.00
CA TYR A 347 -4.30 13.44 18.50
C TYR A 347 -4.05 14.95 18.59
N ILE A 348 -4.91 15.79 18.00
CA ILE A 348 -4.62 17.23 17.85
C ILE A 348 -4.55 17.93 19.21
N ILE A 349 -5.61 17.82 20.04
CA ILE A 349 -5.65 18.46 21.37
C ILE A 349 -4.51 17.93 22.26
N PRO A 350 -4.29 16.60 22.40
CA PRO A 350 -3.13 16.08 23.13
C PRO A 350 -1.80 16.65 22.65
N SER A 351 -1.60 16.83 21.34
CA SER A 351 -0.38 17.40 20.77
C SER A 351 -0.16 18.86 21.19
N PHE A 352 -1.22 19.67 21.30
CA PHE A 352 -1.11 21.03 21.82
C PHE A 352 -0.81 21.04 23.33
N VAL A 353 -1.44 20.14 24.11
CA VAL A 353 -1.26 20.07 25.56
C VAL A 353 0.20 19.76 25.94
N ILE A 354 0.84 18.81 25.26
CA ILE A 354 2.25 18.46 25.54
C ILE A 354 3.23 19.60 25.20
N CYS A 355 2.85 20.49 24.27
CA CYS A 355 3.65 21.66 23.89
C CYS A 355 3.45 22.87 24.81
N LEU A 356 2.58 22.80 25.82
CA LEU A 356 2.40 23.90 26.76
C LEU A 356 3.69 24.16 27.58
N PRO A 357 4.02 25.43 27.88
CA PRO A 357 5.22 25.80 28.63
C PRO A 357 5.30 25.12 30.01
N SER A 358 6.51 24.75 30.40
CA SER A 358 6.79 24.11 31.67
C SER A 358 8.06 24.69 32.28
N PRO A 359 8.01 25.13 33.54
CA PRO A 359 6.97 24.85 34.54
C PRO A 359 5.78 25.84 34.59
N GLU A 360 5.74 26.87 33.74
CA GLU A 360 4.83 28.02 33.90
C GLU A 360 3.35 27.64 33.75
N VAL A 361 3.02 26.76 32.82
CA VAL A 361 1.64 26.29 32.58
C VAL A 361 1.44 24.87 33.10
N LEU A 362 2.40 23.98 32.82
CA LEU A 362 2.40 22.59 33.29
C LEU A 362 3.64 22.31 34.13
N SER A 363 3.49 21.69 35.30
CA SER A 363 4.63 21.17 36.05
C SER A 363 5.42 20.15 35.20
N HIS A 364 6.73 20.04 35.41
CA HIS A 364 7.57 19.06 34.69
C HIS A 364 7.01 17.63 34.83
N HIS A 365 6.51 17.28 36.01
CA HIS A 365 5.90 15.98 36.28
C HIS A 365 4.61 15.75 35.47
N SER A 366 3.72 16.75 35.44
CA SER A 366 2.48 16.68 34.67
C SER A 366 2.75 16.60 33.16
N ARG A 367 3.72 17.38 32.66
CA ARG A 367 4.10 17.38 31.24
C ARG A 367 4.63 16.03 30.78
N GLN A 368 5.52 15.39 31.55
CA GLN A 368 5.97 14.02 31.28
C GLN A 368 4.80 13.03 31.27
N GLY A 369 3.84 13.17 32.19
CA GLY A 369 2.62 12.35 32.21
C GLY A 369 1.77 12.51 30.96
N PHE A 370 1.56 13.75 30.48
CA PHE A 370 0.82 14.00 29.24
C PHE A 370 1.58 13.49 28.01
N LEU A 371 2.91 13.64 27.97
CA LEU A 371 3.72 13.11 26.88
C LEU A 371 3.67 11.57 26.82
N ALA A 372 3.70 10.91 27.98
CA ALA A 372 3.53 9.46 28.07
C ALA A 372 2.13 9.03 27.59
N ALA A 373 1.08 9.75 27.98
CA ALA A 373 -0.27 9.49 27.49
C ALA A 373 -0.41 9.73 25.98
N TRP A 374 0.28 10.74 25.44
CA TRP A 374 0.27 11.08 24.01
C TRP A 374 0.83 9.95 23.12
N GLN A 375 1.75 9.13 23.63
CA GLN A 375 2.27 7.97 22.90
C GLN A 375 1.15 7.02 22.43
N PHE A 376 -0.01 7.02 23.09
CA PHE A 376 -1.15 6.19 22.73
C PHE A 376 -2.18 6.91 21.82
N PHE A 377 -1.79 7.97 21.10
CA PHE A 377 -2.69 8.80 20.27
C PHE A 377 -3.56 7.98 19.31
N ALA A 378 -3.02 6.90 18.73
CA ALA A 378 -3.75 6.02 17.82
C ALA A 378 -4.90 5.29 18.53
N ILE A 379 -4.65 4.82 19.76
CA ILE A 379 -5.64 4.15 20.61
C ILE A 379 -6.68 5.16 21.07
N TRP A 380 -6.27 6.38 21.47
CA TRP A 380 -7.22 7.44 21.84
C TRP A 380 -8.12 7.84 20.67
N THR A 381 -7.56 7.96 19.47
CA THR A 381 -8.33 8.23 18.25
C THR A 381 -9.37 7.13 18.01
N ALA A 382 -8.99 5.86 18.14
CA ALA A 382 -9.90 4.73 17.97
C ALA A 382 -10.99 4.68 19.07
N LEU A 383 -10.63 4.99 20.31
CA LEU A 383 -11.56 5.07 21.43
C LEU A 383 -12.60 6.17 21.21
N TRP A 384 -12.17 7.38 20.81
CA TRP A 384 -13.08 8.47 20.50
C TRP A 384 -13.96 8.16 19.29
N GLN A 385 -13.42 7.49 18.27
CA GLN A 385 -14.19 7.02 17.13
C GLN A 385 -15.32 6.06 17.55
N TYR A 386 -15.02 5.13 18.46
CA TYR A 386 -16.01 4.21 19.02
C TYR A 386 -17.09 4.95 19.82
N ILE A 387 -16.67 5.81 20.77
CA ILE A 387 -17.57 6.59 21.62
C ILE A 387 -18.50 7.47 20.78
N LEU A 388 -17.95 8.28 19.87
CA LEU A 388 -18.73 9.21 19.04
C LEU A 388 -19.71 8.47 18.12
N THR A 389 -19.30 7.32 17.57
CA THR A 389 -20.19 6.51 16.74
C THR A 389 -21.37 5.95 17.55
N GLY A 390 -21.17 5.65 18.84
CA GLY A 390 -22.24 5.24 19.76
C GLY A 390 -23.16 6.39 20.18
N LEU A 391 -22.60 7.57 20.46
CA LEU A 391 -23.35 8.72 21.00
C LEU A 391 -24.12 9.51 19.94
N VAL A 392 -23.63 9.59 18.71
CA VAL A 392 -24.26 10.40 17.64
C VAL A 392 -25.33 9.59 16.93
N SER A 393 -26.57 10.08 16.91
CA SER A 393 -27.69 9.38 16.27
C SER A 393 -27.62 9.40 14.73
N GLU A 394 -28.09 8.33 14.10
CA GLU A 394 -28.17 8.22 12.62
C GLU A 394 -28.99 9.36 12.00
N ASN A 395 -30.02 9.84 12.70
CA ASN A 395 -30.85 10.95 12.22
C ASN A 395 -30.05 12.25 12.04
N LYS A 396 -29.11 12.55 12.94
CA LYS A 396 -28.22 13.71 12.78
C LYS A 396 -27.28 13.54 11.59
N ILE A 397 -26.70 12.35 11.43
CA ILE A 397 -25.81 12.02 10.32
C ILE A 397 -26.55 12.13 8.98
N ASN A 398 -27.76 11.57 8.89
CA ASN A 398 -28.59 11.63 7.69
C ASN A 398 -28.99 13.06 7.32
N ARG A 399 -29.22 13.95 8.30
CA ARG A 399 -29.47 15.37 8.03
C ARG A 399 -28.25 16.08 7.44
N LEU A 400 -27.04 15.77 7.92
CA LEU A 400 -25.80 16.37 7.44
C LEU A 400 -25.38 15.87 6.05
N LEU A 401 -25.59 14.57 5.78
CA LEU A 401 -25.17 13.93 4.53
C LEU A 401 -26.27 13.90 3.45
N GLY A 402 -27.48 14.33 3.78
CA GLY A 402 -28.64 14.30 2.89
C GLY A 402 -29.60 13.14 3.20
N ILE A 403 -30.87 13.48 3.46
CA ILE A 403 -31.94 12.50 3.69
C ILE A 403 -32.32 11.87 2.35
N GLY A 404 -32.46 10.55 2.31
CA GLY A 404 -32.80 9.80 1.09
C GLY A 404 -31.63 9.57 0.12
N GLU A 405 -30.45 10.11 0.39
CA GLU A 405 -29.26 9.89 -0.44
C GLU A 405 -28.76 8.44 -0.36
N THR A 406 -28.17 7.95 -1.46
CA THR A 406 -27.60 6.61 -1.54
C THR A 406 -26.43 6.45 -0.56
N PRO A 407 -26.16 5.22 -0.04
CA PRO A 407 -25.02 4.98 0.84
C PRO A 407 -23.68 5.43 0.24
N GLN A 408 -23.50 5.26 -1.08
CA GLN A 408 -22.30 5.67 -1.81
C GLN A 408 -22.15 7.20 -1.83
N ARG A 409 -23.23 7.94 -2.08
CA ARG A 409 -23.21 9.41 -2.09
C ARG A 409 -22.99 10.00 -0.70
N LYS A 410 -23.54 9.37 0.34
CA LYS A 410 -23.25 9.71 1.74
C LYS A 410 -21.78 9.48 2.08
N ALA A 411 -21.21 8.34 1.66
CA ALA A 411 -19.79 8.05 1.88
C ALA A 411 -18.88 9.04 1.15
N ALA A 412 -19.16 9.36 -0.12
CA ALA A 412 -18.40 10.34 -0.90
C ALA A 412 -18.42 11.74 -0.24
N THR A 413 -19.60 12.17 0.21
CA THR A 413 -19.76 13.45 0.91
C THR A 413 -18.99 13.47 2.24
N ALA A 414 -19.10 12.41 3.04
CA ALA A 414 -18.36 12.28 4.29
C ALA A 414 -16.84 12.30 4.07
N LEU A 415 -16.33 11.53 3.10
CA LEU A 415 -14.92 11.50 2.73
C LEU A 415 -14.42 12.90 2.33
N ARG A 416 -15.16 13.61 1.48
CA ARG A 416 -14.80 14.98 1.06
C ARG A 416 -14.67 15.93 2.25
N TYR A 417 -15.62 15.92 3.19
CA TYR A 417 -15.53 16.75 4.40
C TYR A 417 -14.31 16.38 5.25
N THR A 418 -14.09 15.09 5.46
CA THR A 418 -12.98 14.59 6.28
C THR A 418 -11.63 14.94 5.67
N TYR A 419 -11.44 14.71 4.37
CA TYR A 419 -10.22 15.10 3.67
C TYR A 419 -9.96 16.60 3.77
N ASN A 420 -10.97 17.44 3.50
CA ASN A 420 -10.81 18.89 3.59
C ASN A 420 -10.44 19.35 5.00
N CYS A 421 -11.08 18.79 6.03
CA CYS A 421 -10.80 19.15 7.42
C CYS A 421 -9.35 18.83 7.79
N VAL A 422 -8.88 17.63 7.45
CA VAL A 422 -7.49 17.22 7.75
C VAL A 422 -6.49 18.04 6.92
N LEU A 423 -6.76 18.28 5.64
CA LEU A 423 -5.90 19.12 4.79
C LEU A 423 -5.76 20.56 5.30
N VAL A 424 -6.81 21.15 5.88
CA VAL A 424 -6.73 22.48 6.48
C VAL A 424 -5.76 22.49 7.67
N VAL A 425 -5.86 21.50 8.56
CA VAL A 425 -4.99 21.41 9.74
C VAL A 425 -3.54 21.11 9.34
N THR A 426 -3.32 20.14 8.45
CA THR A 426 -1.98 19.84 7.92
C THR A 426 -1.40 21.04 7.16
N GLY A 427 -2.20 21.70 6.34
CA GLY A 427 -1.82 22.92 5.65
C GLY A 427 -1.37 24.00 6.63
N LEU A 428 -2.13 24.25 7.70
CA LEU A 428 -1.76 25.24 8.72
C LEU A 428 -0.37 24.95 9.31
N THR A 429 -0.11 23.71 9.73
CA THR A 429 1.21 23.34 10.26
C THR A 429 2.33 23.48 9.24
N HIS A 430 2.08 23.12 7.98
CA HIS A 430 3.05 23.27 6.89
C HIS A 430 3.37 24.74 6.60
N TRP A 431 2.35 25.58 6.49
CA TRP A 431 2.50 27.00 6.21
C TRP A 431 3.13 27.77 7.35
N VAL A 432 2.83 27.45 8.61
CA VAL A 432 3.53 28.06 9.77
C VAL A 432 5.05 27.87 9.63
N ILE A 433 5.47 26.67 9.25
CA ILE A 433 6.89 26.34 9.13
C ILE A 433 7.52 26.96 7.88
N LEU A 434 6.80 26.96 6.76
CA LEU A 434 7.24 27.64 5.54
C LEU A 434 7.39 29.16 5.76
N VAL A 435 6.48 29.78 6.52
CA VAL A 435 6.59 31.18 6.93
C VAL A 435 7.82 31.40 7.80
N VAL A 436 8.11 30.54 8.78
CA VAL A 436 9.34 30.65 9.60
C VAL A 436 10.60 30.59 8.71
N VAL A 437 10.63 29.70 7.72
CA VAL A 437 11.72 29.56 6.75
C VAL A 437 11.86 30.79 5.84
N ILE A 438 10.76 31.35 5.34
CA ILE A 438 10.80 32.57 4.50
C ILE A 438 11.20 33.79 5.35
N CYS A 439 10.65 33.91 6.54
CA CYS A 439 10.99 34.96 7.49
C CYS A 439 12.47 34.88 7.89
N TYR A 440 13.07 33.69 7.97
CA TYR A 440 14.53 33.56 8.13
C TYR A 440 15.28 34.30 7.01
N ALA A 441 14.96 34.02 5.74
CA ALA A 441 15.63 34.66 4.59
C ALA A 441 15.46 36.20 4.61
N PHE A 442 14.28 36.67 5.03
CA PHE A 442 14.00 38.09 5.18
C PHE A 442 14.77 38.72 6.35
N VAL A 443 14.71 38.15 7.56
CA VAL A 443 15.34 38.70 8.77
C VAL A 443 16.86 38.61 8.72
N GLN A 444 17.43 37.55 8.13
CA GLN A 444 18.88 37.44 7.88
C GLN A 444 19.40 38.63 7.06
N SER A 445 18.60 39.17 6.15
CA SER A 445 18.96 40.34 5.34
C SER A 445 19.08 41.64 6.16
N TYR A 446 18.50 41.71 7.36
CA TYR A 446 18.51 42.90 8.23
C TYR A 446 19.25 42.71 9.57
N SER A 447 19.29 41.51 10.14
CA SER A 447 19.94 41.20 11.42
C SER A 447 20.58 39.79 11.42
N PRO A 448 21.79 39.63 10.84
CA PRO A 448 22.41 38.32 10.65
C PRO A 448 22.81 37.60 11.96
N ALA A 449 23.00 38.33 13.06
CA ALA A 449 23.47 37.75 14.33
C ALA A 449 22.37 37.03 15.15
N SER A 450 21.08 37.22 14.82
CA SER A 450 19.96 36.78 15.68
C SER A 450 19.25 35.51 15.23
N VAL A 451 19.60 34.91 14.07
CA VAL A 451 18.71 33.96 13.39
C VAL A 451 19.36 32.62 13.00
N ASN A 452 20.66 32.41 13.24
CA ASN A 452 21.38 31.23 12.70
C ASN A 452 20.75 29.87 13.03
N GLN A 453 20.14 29.71 14.21
CA GLN A 453 19.46 28.49 14.66
C GLN A 453 18.12 28.19 13.95
N LEU A 454 17.63 29.11 13.12
CA LEU A 454 16.40 28.90 12.32
C LEU A 454 16.69 28.68 10.84
N HIS A 455 17.97 28.47 10.49
CA HIS A 455 18.36 28.24 9.11
C HIS A 455 17.68 26.96 8.59
N PRO A 456 17.00 26.98 7.42
CA PRO A 456 16.19 25.85 6.94
C PRO A 456 16.97 24.54 6.82
N LEU A 457 18.25 24.59 6.45
CA LEU A 457 19.09 23.40 6.40
C LEU A 457 19.32 22.79 7.79
N LEU A 458 19.38 23.56 8.87
CA LEU A 458 19.50 22.98 10.22
C LEU A 458 18.22 22.25 10.63
N VAL A 459 17.05 22.74 10.17
CA VAL A 459 15.74 22.15 10.47
C VAL A 459 15.43 20.94 9.60
N PHE A 460 15.86 20.92 8.34
CA PHE A 460 15.43 19.93 7.35
C PHE A 460 16.54 19.06 6.75
N GLN A 461 17.82 19.37 6.95
CA GLN A 461 18.89 18.54 6.42
C GLN A 461 19.28 17.46 7.45
N PRO A 462 19.10 16.17 7.13
CA PRO A 462 19.54 15.11 8.00
C PRO A 462 21.04 14.87 7.90
N ILE A 463 21.56 14.19 8.91
CA ILE A 463 22.93 13.65 8.90
C ILE A 463 23.06 12.72 7.70
N SER A 464 24.17 12.83 6.98
CA SER A 464 24.46 11.96 5.84
C SER A 464 24.32 10.48 6.23
N PRO A 465 23.66 9.63 5.41
CA PRO A 465 23.51 8.21 5.71
C PRO A 465 24.84 7.44 5.64
N PHE A 466 25.91 8.11 5.21
CA PHE A 466 27.27 7.57 5.15
C PHE A 466 28.19 8.13 6.25
N SER A 467 27.65 8.91 7.20
CA SER A 467 28.43 9.44 8.30
C SER A 467 28.88 8.33 9.26
N ASN A 468 30.12 8.41 9.72
CA ASN A 468 30.65 7.59 10.81
C ASN A 468 31.10 8.44 12.00
N GLU A 469 30.82 9.75 11.97
CA GLU A 469 31.20 10.66 13.04
C GLU A 469 30.25 10.47 14.23
N ARG A 470 30.82 10.22 15.41
CA ARG A 470 30.06 10.11 16.66
C ARG A 470 29.54 11.49 17.05
N LEU A 471 28.27 11.56 17.42
CA LEU A 471 27.66 12.80 17.88
C LEU A 471 28.14 13.13 19.30
N GLU A 472 28.24 14.42 19.60
CA GLU A 472 28.46 14.92 20.96
C GLU A 472 27.14 15.14 21.70
N ALA A 473 26.04 15.32 20.96
CA ALA A 473 24.72 15.68 21.47
C ALA A 473 23.65 14.79 20.83
N PHE A 474 22.82 14.13 21.65
CA PHE A 474 21.85 13.14 21.18
C PHE A 474 20.69 13.76 20.39
N GLU A 475 20.39 15.03 20.63
CA GLU A 475 19.30 15.79 20.04
C GLU A 475 19.45 15.96 18.54
N LEU A 476 20.69 16.14 18.07
CA LEU A 476 21.01 16.16 16.64
C LEU A 476 20.72 14.80 16.00
N GLY A 477 20.98 13.73 16.74
CA GLY A 477 20.62 12.37 16.37
C GLY A 477 19.11 12.19 16.28
N VAL A 478 18.36 12.62 17.30
CA VAL A 478 16.89 12.59 17.33
C VAL A 478 16.31 13.38 16.16
N LEU A 479 16.79 14.60 15.89
CA LEU A 479 16.36 15.41 14.76
C LEU A 479 16.58 14.66 13.43
N SER A 480 17.80 14.17 13.20
CA SER A 480 18.11 13.42 11.99
C SER A 480 17.27 12.14 11.85
N LEU A 481 16.94 11.49 12.96
CA LEU A 481 16.09 10.29 12.96
C LEU A 481 14.70 10.66 12.48
N LEU A 482 14.06 11.65 13.12
CA LEU A 482 12.71 12.10 12.78
C LEU A 482 12.61 12.67 11.36
N GLN A 483 13.68 13.30 10.87
CA GLN A 483 13.77 13.74 9.47
C GLN A 483 13.68 12.57 8.50
N TYR A 484 14.53 11.56 8.65
CA TYR A 484 14.44 10.35 7.81
C TYR A 484 13.10 9.64 7.98
N ASP A 485 12.62 9.53 9.22
CA ASP A 485 11.34 8.89 9.54
C ASP A 485 10.18 9.53 8.77
N THR A 486 10.14 10.87 8.77
CA THR A 486 9.13 11.64 8.03
C THR A 486 9.32 11.53 6.52
N TYR A 487 10.55 11.59 6.01
CA TYR A 487 10.83 11.58 4.57
C TYR A 487 10.48 10.25 3.92
N PHE A 488 10.87 9.13 4.53
CA PHE A 488 10.54 7.81 4.01
C PHE A 488 9.03 7.55 4.04
N ALA A 489 8.35 7.92 5.14
CA ALA A 489 6.90 7.81 5.22
C ALA A 489 6.19 8.67 4.18
N ALA A 490 6.66 9.91 3.98
CA ALA A 490 6.07 10.86 3.04
C ALA A 490 6.23 10.43 1.58
N VAL A 491 7.46 10.11 1.17
CA VAL A 491 7.77 9.68 -0.20
C VAL A 491 7.00 8.41 -0.54
N SER A 492 7.01 7.42 0.37
CA SER A 492 6.25 6.20 0.17
C SER A 492 4.75 6.45 0.02
N SER A 493 4.15 7.24 0.91
CA SER A 493 2.72 7.55 0.85
C SER A 493 2.36 8.27 -0.43
N LEU A 494 3.18 9.20 -0.90
CA LEU A 494 2.95 9.93 -2.14
C LEU A 494 3.00 8.99 -3.36
N ILE A 495 4.01 8.14 -3.45
CA ILE A 495 4.14 7.12 -4.51
C ILE A 495 2.93 6.18 -4.52
N TRP A 496 2.55 5.68 -3.34
CA TRP A 496 1.43 4.78 -3.17
C TRP A 496 0.12 5.40 -3.64
N VAL A 497 -0.19 6.63 -3.25
CA VAL A 497 -1.44 7.26 -3.70
C VAL A 497 -1.40 7.67 -5.18
N LEU A 498 -0.24 8.04 -5.73
CA LEU A 498 -0.10 8.34 -7.16
C LEU A 498 -0.33 7.08 -8.00
N TYR A 499 0.16 5.93 -7.53
CA TYR A 499 -0.16 4.64 -8.12
C TYR A 499 -1.68 4.40 -8.10
N LEU A 500 -2.33 4.53 -6.94
CA LEU A 500 -3.78 4.35 -6.83
C LEU A 500 -4.57 5.35 -7.68
N TYR A 501 -4.08 6.58 -7.81
CA TYR A 501 -4.66 7.59 -8.70
C TYR A 501 -4.53 7.18 -10.17
N SER A 502 -3.36 6.69 -10.60
CA SER A 502 -3.16 6.20 -11.96
C SER A 502 -4.06 5.01 -12.30
N CYS A 503 -4.38 4.16 -11.31
CA CYS A 503 -5.35 3.07 -11.47
C CYS A 503 -6.78 3.60 -11.68
N ALA A 504 -7.14 4.73 -11.06
CA ALA A 504 -8.45 5.37 -11.21
C ALA A 504 -8.57 6.23 -12.48
N LYS A 505 -7.46 6.84 -12.94
CA LYS A 505 -7.37 7.63 -14.17
C LYS A 505 -6.21 7.10 -15.05
N PRO A 506 -6.43 6.01 -15.82
CA PRO A 506 -5.36 5.35 -16.57
C PRO A 506 -4.75 6.20 -17.69
N ASP A 507 -5.45 7.24 -18.16
CA ASP A 507 -4.95 8.15 -19.19
C ASP A 507 -4.03 9.26 -18.62
N THR A 508 -3.77 9.24 -17.30
CA THR A 508 -2.90 10.23 -16.65
C THR A 508 -1.45 10.01 -17.04
N THR A 509 -0.79 11.04 -17.55
CA THR A 509 0.64 10.98 -17.87
C THR A 509 1.52 11.10 -16.63
N PHE A 510 2.75 10.59 -16.71
CA PHE A 510 3.75 10.75 -15.65
C PHE A 510 4.00 12.22 -15.29
N VAL A 511 4.05 13.11 -16.29
CA VAL A 511 4.22 14.56 -16.08
C VAL A 511 3.07 15.14 -15.25
N THR A 512 1.84 14.69 -15.51
CA THR A 512 0.67 15.11 -14.73
C THR A 512 0.76 14.61 -13.28
N LEU A 513 1.20 13.37 -13.06
CA LEU A 513 1.41 12.81 -11.71
C LEU A 513 2.44 13.62 -10.93
N VAL A 514 3.60 13.88 -11.53
CA VAL A 514 4.68 14.68 -10.92
C VAL A 514 4.22 16.11 -10.66
N GLY A 515 3.54 16.75 -11.61
CA GLY A 515 2.99 18.10 -11.45
C GLY A 515 2.00 18.20 -10.29
N LYS A 516 1.10 17.22 -10.15
CA LYS A 516 0.18 17.13 -9.00
C LYS A 516 0.91 16.94 -7.68
N ALA A 517 1.85 16.00 -7.65
CA ALA A 517 2.66 15.71 -6.47
C ALA A 517 3.41 16.97 -5.99
N ALA A 518 4.05 17.68 -6.92
CA ALA A 518 4.77 18.93 -6.63
C ALA A 518 3.81 20.03 -6.13
N PHE A 519 2.70 20.27 -6.85
CA PHE A 519 1.74 21.30 -6.50
C PHE A 519 1.18 21.11 -5.09
N PHE A 520 0.69 19.90 -4.77
CA PHE A 520 0.13 19.65 -3.44
C PHE A 520 1.20 19.59 -2.34
N THR A 521 2.44 19.20 -2.66
CA THR A 521 3.53 19.22 -1.68
C THR A 521 3.85 20.64 -1.23
N VAL A 522 3.81 21.62 -2.14
CA VAL A 522 3.98 23.03 -1.80
C VAL A 522 2.84 23.56 -0.92
N LEU A 523 1.62 23.05 -1.10
CA LEU A 523 0.46 23.53 -0.34
C LEU A 523 0.32 22.90 1.05
N PHE A 524 0.67 21.63 1.19
CA PHE A 524 0.32 20.83 2.37
C PHE A 524 1.50 20.02 2.95
N GLY A 525 2.69 20.11 2.35
CA GLY A 525 3.76 19.15 2.57
C GLY A 525 3.46 17.79 1.91
N PRO A 526 4.42 16.86 1.88
CA PRO A 526 4.35 15.66 1.06
C PRO A 526 3.34 14.60 1.55
N CYS A 527 3.12 14.43 2.86
CA CYS A 527 2.05 13.57 3.36
C CYS A 527 0.67 14.22 3.14
N GLY A 528 0.56 15.53 3.30
CA GLY A 528 -0.63 16.29 2.95
C GLY A 528 -0.94 16.21 1.45
N ALA A 529 0.08 16.19 0.60
CA ALA A 529 -0.04 15.95 -0.83
C ALA A 529 -0.59 14.56 -1.12
N ALA A 530 -0.10 13.54 -0.40
CA ALA A 530 -0.63 12.20 -0.53
C ALA A 530 -2.14 12.15 -0.18
N LEU A 531 -2.54 12.85 0.89
CA LEU A 531 -3.95 12.97 1.28
C LEU A 531 -4.80 13.70 0.23
N ALA A 532 -4.28 14.78 -0.37
CA ALA A 532 -4.96 15.54 -1.43
C ALA A 532 -5.13 14.72 -2.72
N VAL A 533 -4.10 14.00 -3.15
CA VAL A 533 -4.19 13.09 -4.31
C VAL A 533 -5.17 11.95 -4.04
N MET A 534 -5.19 11.39 -2.82
CA MET A 534 -6.17 10.38 -2.43
C MET A 534 -7.61 10.92 -2.49
N LYS A 535 -7.82 12.16 -2.03
CA LYS A 535 -9.11 12.86 -2.16
C LYS A 535 -9.54 12.96 -3.62
N GLU A 536 -8.66 13.40 -4.52
CA GLU A 536 -8.97 13.52 -5.95
C GLU A 536 -9.27 12.15 -6.60
N ARG A 537 -8.56 11.09 -6.20
CA ARG A 537 -8.85 9.71 -6.62
C ARG A 537 -10.28 9.33 -6.23
N ASP A 538 -10.66 9.56 -4.99
CA ASP A 538 -12.00 9.20 -4.49
C ASP A 538 -13.10 10.00 -5.19
N GLU A 539 -12.94 11.32 -5.30
CA GLU A 539 -13.90 12.18 -5.99
C GLU A 539 -14.08 11.74 -7.45
N THR A 540 -13.00 11.34 -8.11
CA THR A 540 -13.04 10.76 -9.46
C THR A 540 -13.89 9.48 -9.50
N VAL A 541 -13.58 8.50 -8.65
CA VAL A 541 -14.22 7.19 -8.70
C VAL A 541 -15.73 7.30 -8.39
N PHE A 542 -16.11 8.13 -7.41
CA PHE A 542 -17.51 8.36 -7.09
C PHE A 542 -18.26 9.13 -8.19
N SER A 543 -17.59 10.07 -8.88
CA SER A 543 -18.21 10.84 -9.98
C SER A 543 -18.44 9.97 -11.22
N ASP A 544 -17.47 9.13 -11.59
CA ASP A 544 -17.58 8.24 -12.74
C ASP A 544 -18.73 7.22 -12.54
N ALA A 545 -18.94 6.75 -11.31
CA ALA A 545 -20.08 5.89 -10.97
C ALA A 545 -21.44 6.59 -11.05
N ALA A 546 -21.53 7.82 -10.55
CA ALA A 546 -22.76 8.61 -10.67
C ALA A 546 -23.14 8.86 -12.14
N ALA A 547 -22.15 9.10 -13.01
CA ALA A 547 -22.39 9.29 -14.44
C ALA A 547 -22.87 8.01 -15.14
N SER A 548 -22.40 6.82 -14.70
CA SER A 548 -22.87 5.55 -15.25
C SER A 548 -24.31 5.19 -14.87
N ASP A 549 -24.80 5.68 -13.73
CA ASP A 549 -26.17 5.44 -13.25
C ASP A 549 -27.22 6.35 -13.93
N THR A 550 -26.80 7.46 -14.55
CA THR A 550 -27.69 8.31 -15.35
C THR A 550 -27.96 7.69 -16.73
N PRO A 551 -29.22 7.39 -17.11
CA PRO A 551 -29.53 6.85 -18.42
C PRO A 551 -29.16 7.85 -19.51
N LYS A 552 -28.27 7.45 -20.44
CA LYS A 552 -28.01 8.22 -21.65
C LYS A 552 -29.33 8.38 -22.39
N LYS A 553 -29.84 9.61 -22.49
CA LYS A 553 -30.92 9.94 -23.42
C LYS A 553 -30.45 9.54 -24.81
N GLN A 554 -31.04 8.47 -25.36
CA GLN A 554 -30.95 8.17 -26.77
C GLN A 554 -31.71 9.26 -27.50
N ASN A 555 -30.98 10.11 -28.22
CA ASN A 555 -31.55 10.96 -29.26
C ASN A 555 -31.67 10.14 -30.55
#